data_AF-A0A963MYJ1-F1
#
_entry.id   AF-A0A963MYJ1-F1
#
_cell.length_a   1.000
_cell.length_b   1.000
_cell.length_c   1.000
_cell.angle_alpha   90.00
_cell.angle_beta   90.00
_cell.angle_gamma   90.00
#
_symmetry.space_group_name_H-M   'P 1'
#
loop_
_entity.id
_entity.type
_entity.pdbx_description
1 polymer ?
#
loop_
_entity_poly.entity_id
_entity_poly.type
_entity_poly.pdbx_seq_one_letter_code
_entity_poly.pdbx_strand_id
1 'polypeptide(L)'
;MTIRARLLLVMVGALLTLALTFVIALNYRNTRDQDHANALLISAIHGTMAKLGSLATEHRYLHNQRTRQQFDALMVQAQAQMNDVLLLADPPSRSLADAAAAKLVEIGGRYGQLDRMLDAPPHQEILDTTLRNLQMSVLDTAYTLSRIEARQKDLSDAHEATGRRWLIAVITTLALAFVGFARILHRTVIQPLQTLDGTAQAIANGNLDARSRMSSGSEIGRLARTLDQMAENLARNERARERLVTELERSNGELEQFAYAASHDLQEPLRTIISYLQLIERRHGQDMPGKQRELMHFVVQAAQRMKTLINDLLTYSRLTTRAEPFEPVDLEALLAGICTDLASVITESGARIDVGALPRVQADAGQVRQLFQNLLSNALKFHEAERPPVVSVSSRRTDDGADWAIDVRDNGIGIEPQFHQRIFEVFQRLHTAEDYPGTGIGLAICQKIAERHGGRIDVSSLPGAGSCFSVVLPASRPSAGTAAREDPVVAPTPGEARP
;
A
#
# COMPACT_ATOMS: atom_id res chain seq x y z
N MET A 1 -13.14 9.73 25.38
CA MET A 1 -11.99 8.93 25.87
C MET A 1 -11.21 8.43 24.66
N THR A 2 -9.94 8.81 24.55
CA THR A 2 -9.05 8.39 23.46
C THR A 2 -8.78 6.89 23.52
N ILE A 3 -8.43 6.26 22.39
CA ILE A 3 -8.05 4.83 22.32
C ILE A 3 -6.96 4.52 23.36
N ARG A 4 -6.03 5.47 23.57
CA ARG A 4 -5.01 5.44 24.61
C ARG A 4 -5.58 5.29 26.03
N ALA A 5 -6.61 6.05 26.39
CA ALA A 5 -7.21 5.99 27.73
C ALA A 5 -7.89 4.64 28.03
N ARG A 6 -8.49 4.00 27.02
CA ARG A 6 -9.13 2.68 27.16
C ARG A 6 -8.11 1.54 27.23
N LEU A 7 -7.04 1.62 26.45
CA LEU A 7 -5.93 0.65 26.50
C LEU A 7 -5.17 0.74 27.83
N LEU A 8 -4.96 1.95 28.34
CA LEU A 8 -4.22 2.20 29.57
C LEU A 8 -4.98 1.70 30.81
N LEU A 9 -6.30 1.88 30.87
CA LEU A 9 -7.12 1.37 31.97
C LEU A 9 -7.09 -0.17 32.06
N VAL A 10 -7.11 -0.86 30.91
CA VAL A 10 -7.10 -2.32 30.86
C VAL A 10 -5.69 -2.89 31.13
N MET A 11 -4.64 -2.21 30.68
CA MET A 11 -3.25 -2.58 30.98
C MET A 11 -2.95 -2.48 32.49
N VAL A 12 -3.45 -1.43 33.15
CA VAL A 12 -3.35 -1.26 34.61
C VAL A 12 -4.09 -2.37 35.36
N GLY A 13 -5.26 -2.78 34.88
CA GLY A 13 -6.00 -3.92 35.44
C GLY A 13 -5.26 -5.24 35.33
N ALA A 14 -4.61 -5.51 34.20
CA ALA A 14 -3.83 -6.74 33.99
C ALA A 14 -2.52 -6.78 34.82
N LEU A 15 -1.90 -5.63 35.06
CA LEU A 15 -0.70 -5.54 35.92
C LEU A 15 -1.03 -5.73 37.40
N LEU A 16 -2.16 -5.19 37.87
CA LEU A 16 -2.63 -5.37 39.25
C LEU A 16 -3.01 -6.83 39.55
N THR A 17 -3.62 -7.54 38.61
CA THR A 17 -3.94 -8.98 38.77
C THR A 17 -2.68 -9.85 38.78
N LEU A 18 -1.66 -9.51 37.98
CA LEU A 18 -0.37 -10.21 37.99
C LEU A 18 0.37 -10.03 39.33
N ALA A 19 0.38 -8.80 39.87
CA ALA A 19 1.01 -8.49 41.16
C ALA A 19 0.33 -9.19 42.33
N LEU A 20 -1.01 -9.21 42.37
CA LEU A 20 -1.77 -9.93 43.40
C LEU A 20 -1.51 -11.44 43.35
N THR A 21 -1.41 -12.01 42.15
CA THR A 21 -1.08 -13.42 41.93
C THR A 21 0.31 -13.76 42.48
N PHE A 22 1.30 -12.90 42.24
CA PHE A 22 2.68 -13.10 42.69
C PHE A 22 2.79 -13.08 44.22
N VAL A 23 2.10 -12.15 44.88
CA VAL A 23 2.04 -12.07 46.35
C VAL A 23 1.39 -13.32 46.95
N ILE A 24 0.31 -13.83 46.34
CA ILE A 24 -0.36 -15.06 46.79
C ILE A 24 0.54 -16.29 46.64
N ALA A 25 1.28 -16.39 45.52
CA ALA A 25 2.21 -17.50 45.28
C ALA A 25 3.39 -17.52 46.27
N LEU A 26 3.93 -16.35 46.62
CA LEU A 26 4.99 -16.22 47.64
C LEU A 26 4.50 -16.61 49.03
N ASN A 27 3.29 -16.18 49.41
CA ASN A 27 2.71 -16.52 50.71
C ASN A 27 2.47 -18.03 50.85
N TYR A 28 1.97 -18.68 49.78
CA TYR A 28 1.74 -20.13 49.75
C TYR A 28 3.04 -20.95 49.88
N ARG A 29 4.14 -20.50 49.27
CA ARG A 29 5.43 -21.19 49.38
C ARG A 29 5.98 -21.19 50.81
N ASN A 30 5.80 -20.08 51.53
CA ASN A 30 6.29 -19.93 52.90
C ASN A 30 5.59 -20.86 53.90
N THR A 31 4.28 -21.06 53.75
CA THR A 31 3.49 -21.96 54.62
C THR A 31 3.85 -23.44 54.42
N ARG A 32 4.12 -23.86 53.17
CA ARG A 32 4.45 -25.26 52.84
C ARG A 32 5.79 -25.71 53.46
N ASP A 33 6.77 -24.83 53.52
CA ASP A 33 8.09 -25.14 54.11
C ASP A 33 8.00 -25.32 55.64
N GLN A 34 7.13 -24.55 56.33
CA GLN A 34 6.88 -24.69 57.77
C GLN A 34 6.15 -26.00 58.13
N ASP A 35 5.13 -26.37 57.33
CA ASP A 35 4.36 -27.60 57.55
C ASP A 35 5.24 -28.87 57.49
N HIS A 36 6.26 -28.90 56.63
CA HIS A 36 7.17 -30.04 56.48
C HIS A 36 8.15 -30.21 57.65
N ALA A 37 8.71 -29.10 58.15
CA ALA A 37 9.65 -29.11 59.28
C ALA A 37 8.99 -29.62 60.58
N ASN A 38 7.75 -29.20 60.83
CA ASN A 38 6.98 -29.61 62.00
C ASN A 38 6.67 -31.11 62.00
N ALA A 39 6.37 -31.70 60.83
CA ALA A 39 6.05 -33.13 60.73
C ALA A 39 7.24 -34.04 61.08
N LEU A 40 8.45 -33.65 60.66
CA LEU A 40 9.69 -34.40 60.97
C LEU A 40 10.00 -34.41 62.47
N LEU A 41 9.78 -33.29 63.16
CA LEU A 41 10.00 -33.16 64.60
C LEU A 41 9.03 -34.01 65.42
N ILE A 42 7.73 -34.01 65.06
CA ILE A 42 6.72 -34.82 65.76
C ILE A 42 7.01 -36.32 65.60
N SER A 43 7.39 -36.77 64.40
CA SER A 43 7.80 -38.16 64.16
C SER A 43 9.00 -38.56 65.02
N ALA A 44 9.99 -37.66 65.17
CA ALA A 44 11.16 -37.90 66.01
C ALA A 44 10.82 -38.03 67.51
N ILE A 45 9.86 -37.25 68.02
CA ILE A 45 9.35 -37.37 69.41
C ILE A 45 8.57 -38.67 69.59
N HIS A 46 7.77 -39.07 68.61
CA HIS A 46 7.03 -40.33 68.68
C HIS A 46 7.98 -41.52 68.81
N GLY A 47 9.10 -41.50 68.06
CA GLY A 47 10.16 -42.50 68.15
C GLY A 47 10.87 -42.55 69.51
N THR A 48 11.10 -41.40 70.17
CA THR A 48 11.68 -41.37 71.52
C THR A 48 10.70 -41.85 72.59
N MET A 49 9.41 -41.52 72.46
CA MET A 49 8.35 -42.02 73.36
C MET A 49 8.15 -43.53 73.29
N ALA A 50 8.16 -44.11 72.08
CA ALA A 50 8.08 -45.55 71.91
C ALA A 50 9.26 -46.29 72.58
N LYS A 51 10.48 -45.72 72.48
CA LYS A 51 11.66 -46.23 73.17
C LYS A 51 11.53 -46.11 74.69
N LEU A 52 11.07 -44.98 75.22
CA LEU A 52 10.80 -44.78 76.65
C LEU A 52 9.79 -45.81 77.18
N GLY A 53 8.72 -46.08 76.44
CA GLY A 53 7.73 -47.11 76.79
C GLY A 53 8.32 -48.53 76.82
N SER A 54 9.15 -48.88 75.82
CA SER A 54 9.85 -50.17 75.80
C SER A 54 10.82 -50.33 76.98
N LEU A 55 11.57 -49.28 77.30
CA LEU A 55 12.58 -49.29 78.36
C LEU A 55 11.94 -49.34 79.75
N ALA A 56 10.80 -48.65 79.96
CA ALA A 56 10.00 -48.74 81.18
C ALA A 56 9.45 -50.16 81.41
N THR A 57 9.23 -50.92 80.33
CA THR A 57 8.77 -52.31 80.39
C THR A 57 9.93 -53.27 80.67
N GLU A 58 11.12 -53.01 80.12
CA GLU A 58 12.35 -53.78 80.34
C GLU A 58 12.94 -53.59 81.75
N HIS A 59 12.79 -52.39 82.34
CA HIS A 59 13.18 -52.10 83.73
C HIS A 59 12.42 -52.96 84.78
N ARG A 60 11.31 -53.60 84.39
CA ARG A 60 10.58 -54.58 85.21
C ARG A 60 11.37 -55.89 85.42
N TYR A 61 12.36 -56.19 84.56
CA TYR A 61 13.06 -57.48 84.53
C TYR A 61 14.56 -57.42 84.82
N LEU A 62 15.21 -56.27 84.65
CA LEU A 62 16.65 -56.12 84.84
C LEU A 62 16.95 -54.90 85.73
N HIS A 63 17.28 -55.18 86.99
CA HIS A 63 17.69 -54.19 87.99
C HIS A 63 19.13 -53.73 87.71
N ASN A 64 19.36 -53.01 86.61
CA ASN A 64 20.70 -52.65 86.12
C ASN A 64 20.84 -51.13 85.87
N GLN A 65 21.94 -50.54 86.36
CA GLN A 65 22.29 -49.11 86.17
C GLN A 65 22.28 -48.67 84.69
N ARG A 66 22.54 -49.59 83.76
CA ARG A 66 22.52 -49.29 82.33
C ARG A 66 21.15 -48.82 81.83
N THR A 67 20.08 -49.47 82.28
CA THR A 67 18.70 -49.12 81.90
C THR A 67 18.29 -47.77 82.47
N ARG A 68 18.76 -47.44 83.69
CA ARG A 68 18.57 -46.12 84.32
C ARG A 68 19.17 -44.99 83.47
N GLN A 69 20.46 -45.13 83.11
CA GLN A 69 21.16 -44.14 82.28
C GLN A 69 20.50 -43.95 80.90
N GLN A 70 19.99 -45.03 80.30
CA GLN A 70 19.28 -44.96 79.02
C GLN A 70 17.93 -44.24 79.14
N PHE A 71 17.20 -44.43 80.25
CA PHE A 71 15.94 -43.73 80.48
C PHE A 71 16.17 -42.22 80.64
N ASP A 72 17.14 -41.84 81.47
CA ASP A 72 17.48 -40.43 81.71
C ASP A 72 17.92 -39.73 80.42
N ALA A 73 18.77 -40.38 79.61
CA ALA A 73 19.19 -39.85 78.31
C ALA A 73 18.01 -39.66 77.35
N LEU A 74 17.07 -40.61 77.30
CA LEU A 74 15.87 -40.50 76.47
C LEU A 74 14.88 -39.44 76.98
N MET A 75 14.77 -39.23 78.30
CA MET A 75 13.94 -38.17 78.88
C MET A 75 14.51 -36.78 78.56
N VAL A 76 15.82 -36.59 78.66
CA VAL A 76 16.49 -35.35 78.25
C VAL A 76 16.27 -35.09 76.75
N GLN A 77 16.41 -36.14 75.92
CA GLN A 77 16.16 -36.04 74.49
C GLN A 77 14.70 -35.69 74.18
N ALA A 78 13.73 -36.36 74.82
CA ALA A 78 12.31 -36.09 74.63
C ALA A 78 11.93 -34.68 75.07
N GLN A 79 12.53 -34.18 76.16
CA GLN A 79 12.29 -32.81 76.63
C GLN A 79 12.86 -31.76 75.67
N ALA A 80 14.07 -31.98 75.13
CA ALA A 80 14.67 -31.09 74.14
C ALA A 80 13.82 -31.03 72.85
N GLN A 81 13.45 -32.19 72.32
CA GLN A 81 12.61 -32.27 71.12
C GLN A 81 11.22 -31.64 71.36
N MET A 82 10.62 -31.82 72.54
CA MET A 82 9.35 -31.19 72.88
C MET A 82 9.47 -29.68 72.95
N ASN A 83 10.58 -29.14 73.43
CA ASN A 83 10.83 -27.70 73.44
C ASN A 83 10.94 -27.11 72.03
N ASP A 84 11.55 -27.84 71.10
CA ASP A 84 11.60 -27.47 69.68
C ASP A 84 10.20 -27.51 69.03
N VAL A 85 9.39 -28.53 69.33
CA VAL A 85 8.00 -28.59 68.87
C VAL A 85 7.18 -27.45 69.45
N LEU A 86 7.39 -27.06 70.71
CA LEU A 86 6.74 -25.89 71.27
C LEU A 86 7.11 -24.63 70.49
N LEU A 87 8.41 -24.35 70.29
CA LEU A 87 8.90 -23.18 69.56
C LEU A 87 8.29 -23.04 68.15
N LEU A 88 8.03 -24.17 67.49
CA LEU A 88 7.54 -24.21 66.11
C LEU A 88 6.04 -24.48 65.98
N ALA A 89 5.33 -24.76 67.08
CA ALA A 89 3.91 -25.05 67.07
C ALA A 89 3.06 -23.79 66.87
N ASP A 90 2.19 -23.83 65.86
CA ASP A 90 1.20 -22.78 65.60
C ASP A 90 0.20 -22.63 66.76
N PRO A 91 -0.44 -21.45 66.92
CA PRO A 91 -1.36 -21.15 68.01
C PRO A 91 -2.44 -22.23 68.30
N PRO A 92 -3.09 -22.88 67.31
CA PRO A 92 -4.10 -23.91 67.59
C PRO A 92 -3.52 -25.24 68.10
N SER A 93 -2.26 -25.56 67.78
CA SER A 93 -1.59 -26.80 68.20
C SER A 93 -0.81 -26.61 69.51
N ARG A 94 -0.58 -25.35 69.91
CA ARG A 94 0.20 -24.99 71.09
C ARG A 94 -0.39 -25.52 72.39
N SER A 95 -1.71 -25.48 72.56
CA SER A 95 -2.38 -25.98 73.78
C SER A 95 -2.23 -27.50 73.97
N LEU A 96 -2.22 -28.26 72.87
CA LEU A 96 -1.99 -29.70 72.87
C LEU A 96 -0.51 -30.03 73.10
N ALA A 97 0.40 -29.25 72.51
CA ALA A 97 1.83 -29.37 72.74
C ALA A 97 2.21 -29.04 74.20
N ASP A 98 1.62 -27.99 74.78
CA ASP A 98 1.77 -27.63 76.19
C ASP A 98 1.25 -28.76 77.11
N ALA A 99 0.12 -29.38 76.76
CA ALA A 99 -0.42 -30.53 77.49
C ALA A 99 0.48 -31.77 77.41
N ALA A 100 1.08 -32.04 76.24
CA ALA A 100 2.05 -33.13 76.08
C ALA A 100 3.35 -32.86 76.85
N ALA A 101 3.84 -31.61 76.85
CA ALA A 101 5.00 -31.18 77.63
C ALA A 101 4.77 -31.32 79.14
N ALA A 102 3.57 -30.97 79.63
CA ALA A 102 3.21 -31.17 81.03
C ALA A 102 3.21 -32.65 81.43
N LYS A 103 2.71 -33.54 80.57
CA LYS A 103 2.75 -34.99 80.81
C LYS A 103 4.16 -35.57 80.80
N LEU A 104 5.05 -35.05 79.95
CA LEU A 104 6.47 -35.44 79.95
C LEU A 104 7.15 -35.16 81.30
N VAL A 105 6.89 -33.97 81.86
CA VAL A 105 7.39 -33.60 83.19
C VAL A 105 6.80 -34.52 84.27
N GLU A 106 5.51 -34.88 84.15
CA GLU A 106 4.85 -35.84 85.04
C GLU A 106 5.47 -37.25 84.97
N ILE A 107 5.78 -37.76 83.78
CA ILE A 107 6.45 -39.06 83.57
C ILE A 107 7.83 -39.05 84.23
N GLY A 108 8.62 -37.99 84.02
CA GLY A 108 9.94 -37.85 84.65
C GLY A 108 9.86 -37.82 86.18
N GLY A 109 8.90 -37.08 86.73
CA GLY A 109 8.67 -37.03 88.18
C GLY A 109 8.26 -38.37 88.77
N ARG A 110 7.36 -39.10 88.11
CA ARG A 110 6.93 -40.45 88.53
C ARG A 110 8.05 -41.48 88.42
N TYR A 111 8.88 -41.40 87.39
CA TYR A 111 10.06 -42.25 87.27
C TYR A 111 11.06 -41.98 88.40
N GLY A 112 11.35 -40.71 88.72
CA GLY A 112 12.22 -40.37 89.86
C GLY A 112 11.64 -40.77 91.23
N GLN A 113 10.32 -40.95 91.34
CA GLN A 113 9.71 -41.56 92.52
C GLN A 113 9.89 -43.09 92.53
N LEU A 114 9.67 -43.75 91.39
CA LEU A 114 9.90 -45.19 91.21
C LEU A 114 11.36 -45.56 91.52
N ASP A 115 12.31 -44.76 91.04
CA ASP A 115 13.75 -45.01 91.21
C ASP A 115 14.17 -44.97 92.69
N ARG A 116 13.67 -43.99 93.44
CA ARG A 116 13.89 -43.90 94.90
C ARG A 116 13.29 -45.06 95.68
N MET A 117 12.19 -45.65 95.19
CA MET A 117 11.54 -46.79 95.82
C MET A 117 12.27 -48.11 95.57
N LEU A 118 12.98 -48.21 94.43
CA LEU A 118 13.77 -49.40 94.07
C LEU A 118 14.99 -49.60 94.97
N ASP A 119 15.48 -48.54 95.63
CA ASP A 119 16.63 -48.58 96.55
C ASP A 119 16.23 -48.93 98.02
N ALA A 120 14.97 -49.31 98.31
CA ALA A 120 14.46 -49.65 99.65
C ALA A 120 13.78 -51.06 99.77
N PRO A 121 13.90 -51.81 100.89
CA PRO A 121 13.27 -53.13 101.09
C PRO A 121 11.73 -53.06 101.33
N PRO A 122 10.95 -54.15 101.11
CA PRO A 122 9.98 -54.22 100.02
C PRO A 122 8.53 -53.80 100.37
N HIS A 123 7.91 -53.02 99.48
CA HIS A 123 6.46 -52.97 99.27
C HIS A 123 6.16 -53.20 97.78
N GLN A 124 6.06 -54.47 97.34
CA GLN A 124 5.83 -54.85 95.94
C GLN A 124 4.55 -54.23 95.34
N GLU A 125 3.50 -54.03 96.15
CA GLU A 125 2.20 -53.52 95.68
C GLU A 125 2.24 -52.04 95.27
N ILE A 126 3.01 -51.21 95.99
CA ILE A 126 3.18 -49.78 95.68
C ILE A 126 4.06 -49.62 94.42
N LEU A 127 5.06 -50.48 94.26
CA LEU A 127 5.93 -50.53 93.07
C LEU A 127 5.11 -50.85 91.82
N ASP A 128 4.28 -51.90 91.86
CA ASP A 128 3.41 -52.30 90.76
C ASP A 128 2.40 -51.21 90.38
N THR A 129 1.83 -50.53 91.37
CA THR A 129 0.87 -49.45 91.15
C THR A 129 1.54 -48.24 90.49
N THR A 130 2.72 -47.85 90.96
CA THR A 130 3.50 -46.73 90.39
C THR A 130 3.91 -47.03 88.95
N LEU A 131 4.32 -48.26 88.67
CA LEU A 131 4.75 -48.67 87.34
C LEU A 131 3.58 -48.75 86.34
N ARG A 132 2.39 -49.22 86.76
CA ARG A 132 1.17 -49.14 85.93
C ARG A 132 0.79 -47.70 85.62
N ASN A 133 0.88 -46.80 86.59
CA ASN A 133 0.58 -45.38 86.41
C ASN A 133 1.58 -44.68 85.47
N LEU A 134 2.85 -45.10 85.48
CA LEU A 134 3.86 -44.63 84.54
C LEU A 134 3.54 -45.11 83.11
N GLN A 135 3.22 -46.40 82.94
CA GLN A 135 2.86 -46.98 81.64
C GLN A 135 1.62 -46.30 81.03
N MET A 136 0.59 -46.06 81.83
CA MET A 136 -0.61 -45.33 81.38
C MET A 136 -0.30 -43.89 80.96
N SER A 137 0.61 -43.20 81.67
CA SER A 137 1.01 -41.82 81.33
C SER A 137 1.81 -41.76 80.01
N VAL A 138 2.69 -42.74 79.76
CA VAL A 138 3.42 -42.86 78.48
C VAL A 138 2.45 -43.13 77.33
N LEU A 139 1.51 -44.06 77.50
CA LEU A 139 0.49 -44.41 76.49
C LEU A 139 -0.41 -43.20 76.15
N ASP A 140 -0.86 -42.48 77.16
CA ASP A 140 -1.70 -41.29 76.96
C ASP A 140 -0.93 -40.17 76.25
N THR A 141 0.35 -40.00 76.55
CA THR A 141 1.22 -39.03 75.86
C THR A 141 1.49 -39.43 74.41
N ALA A 142 1.66 -40.73 74.12
CA ALA A 142 1.80 -41.21 72.74
C ALA A 142 0.51 -41.02 71.93
N TYR A 143 -0.65 -41.20 72.57
CA TYR A 143 -1.96 -40.96 71.96
C TYR A 143 -2.19 -39.48 71.63
N THR A 144 -1.88 -38.56 72.56
CA THR A 144 -1.99 -37.12 72.29
C THR A 144 -1.09 -36.68 71.15
N LEU A 145 0.14 -37.24 71.06
CA LEU A 145 1.08 -36.92 69.99
C LEU A 145 0.58 -37.39 68.61
N SER A 146 0.03 -38.60 68.52
CA SER A 146 -0.58 -39.13 67.28
C SER A 146 -1.77 -38.28 66.82
N ARG A 147 -2.54 -37.74 67.76
CA ARG A 147 -3.64 -36.82 67.47
C ARG A 147 -3.15 -35.47 66.90
N ILE A 148 -1.99 -34.98 67.34
CA ILE A 148 -1.36 -33.77 66.78
C ILE A 148 -0.90 -34.05 65.34
N GLU A 149 -0.25 -35.19 65.09
CA GLU A 149 0.24 -35.58 63.76
C GLU A 149 -0.90 -35.71 62.73
N ALA A 150 -1.98 -36.40 63.08
CA ALA A 150 -3.16 -36.51 62.23
C ALA A 150 -3.77 -35.12 61.92
N ARG A 151 -3.82 -34.24 62.93
CA ARG A 151 -4.36 -32.89 62.75
C ARG A 151 -3.48 -32.02 61.85
N GLN A 152 -2.17 -32.19 61.92
CA GLN A 152 -1.23 -31.45 61.08
C GLN A 152 -1.30 -31.90 59.61
N LYS A 153 -1.45 -33.20 59.37
CA LYS A 153 -1.63 -33.75 58.00
C LYS A 153 -2.91 -33.25 57.33
N ASP A 154 -4.01 -33.17 58.08
CA ASP A 154 -5.26 -32.59 57.57
C ASP A 154 -5.11 -31.11 57.17
N LEU A 155 -4.31 -30.34 57.92
CA LEU A 155 -4.03 -28.94 57.62
C LEU A 155 -3.19 -28.78 56.35
N SER A 156 -2.15 -29.60 56.15
CA SER A 156 -1.33 -29.55 54.94
C SER A 156 -2.11 -29.90 53.67
N ASP A 157 -2.96 -30.93 53.74
CA ASP A 157 -3.80 -31.34 52.59
C ASP A 157 -4.85 -30.26 52.25
N ALA A 158 -5.40 -29.59 53.27
CA ALA A 158 -6.32 -28.47 53.10
C ALA A 158 -5.64 -27.24 52.47
N HIS A 159 -4.40 -26.93 52.86
CA HIS A 159 -3.61 -25.85 52.25
C HIS A 159 -3.36 -26.12 50.76
N GLU A 160 -2.98 -27.34 50.39
CA GLU A 160 -2.70 -27.69 48.98
C GLU A 160 -3.95 -27.62 48.08
N ALA A 161 -5.08 -28.12 48.57
CA ALA A 161 -6.36 -28.02 47.86
C ALA A 161 -6.80 -26.56 47.64
N THR A 162 -6.56 -25.70 48.64
CA THR A 162 -6.90 -24.27 48.57
C THR A 162 -5.99 -23.53 47.58
N GLY A 163 -4.68 -23.79 47.61
CA GLY A 163 -3.71 -23.20 46.68
C GLY A 163 -4.02 -23.52 45.21
N ARG A 164 -4.40 -24.77 44.90
CA ARG A 164 -4.79 -25.18 43.54
C ARG A 164 -6.05 -24.44 43.04
N ARG A 165 -7.05 -24.26 43.90
CA ARG A 165 -8.28 -23.51 43.55
C ARG A 165 -7.96 -22.04 43.22
N TRP A 166 -7.10 -21.40 44.01
CA TRP A 166 -6.65 -20.04 43.75
C TRP A 166 -5.88 -19.91 42.44
N LEU A 167 -4.98 -20.85 42.12
CA LEU A 167 -4.25 -20.86 40.86
C LEU A 167 -5.19 -20.94 39.65
N ILE A 168 -6.17 -21.86 39.70
CA ILE A 168 -7.17 -22.01 38.63
C ILE A 168 -7.99 -20.72 38.49
N ALA A 169 -8.44 -20.13 39.61
CA ALA A 169 -9.20 -18.89 39.59
C ALA A 169 -8.42 -17.76 38.91
N VAL A 170 -7.13 -17.59 39.26
CA VAL A 170 -6.26 -16.59 38.65
C VAL A 170 -6.11 -16.81 37.13
N ILE A 171 -5.76 -18.02 36.70
CA ILE A 171 -5.59 -18.34 35.27
C ILE A 171 -6.88 -18.04 34.51
N THR A 172 -8.03 -18.41 35.09
CA THR A 172 -9.34 -18.16 34.49
C THR A 172 -9.63 -16.67 34.35
N THR A 173 -9.35 -15.87 35.38
CA THR A 173 -9.51 -14.41 35.34
C THR A 173 -8.59 -13.77 34.29
N LEU A 174 -7.32 -14.20 34.20
CA LEU A 174 -6.39 -13.71 33.18
C LEU A 174 -6.85 -14.06 31.77
N ALA A 175 -7.34 -15.29 31.55
CA ALA A 175 -7.89 -15.71 30.26
C ALA A 175 -9.11 -14.87 29.85
N LEU A 176 -10.03 -14.61 30.77
CA LEU A 176 -11.20 -13.75 30.53
C LEU A 176 -10.79 -12.31 30.22
N ALA A 177 -9.81 -11.77 30.95
CA ALA A 177 -9.27 -10.43 30.70
C ALA A 177 -8.61 -10.34 29.31
N PHE A 178 -7.87 -11.37 28.90
CA PHE A 178 -7.26 -11.45 27.57
C PHE A 178 -8.32 -11.47 26.46
N VAL A 179 -9.37 -12.29 26.60
CA VAL A 179 -10.48 -12.33 25.63
C VAL A 179 -11.19 -10.98 25.55
N GLY A 180 -11.44 -10.34 26.69
CA GLY A 180 -12.00 -8.99 26.75
C GLY A 180 -11.13 -7.95 26.03
N PHE A 181 -9.81 -7.98 26.28
CA PHE A 181 -8.85 -7.11 25.62
C PHE A 181 -8.80 -7.35 24.11
N ALA A 182 -8.70 -8.60 23.67
CA ALA A 182 -8.72 -8.96 22.25
C ALA A 182 -9.99 -8.46 21.55
N ARG A 183 -11.15 -8.57 22.20
CA ARG A 183 -12.42 -8.09 21.67
C ARG A 183 -12.48 -6.55 21.59
N ILE A 184 -11.92 -5.84 22.57
CA ILE A 184 -11.79 -4.38 22.54
C ILE A 184 -10.84 -3.93 21.43
N LEU A 185 -9.68 -4.56 21.30
CA LEU A 185 -8.69 -4.25 20.26
C LEU A 185 -9.28 -4.48 18.86
N HIS A 186 -9.95 -5.62 18.68
CA HIS A 186 -10.60 -5.95 17.41
C HIS A 186 -11.65 -4.90 17.01
N ARG A 187 -12.49 -4.46 17.95
CA ARG A 187 -13.52 -3.45 17.69
C ARG A 187 -13.01 -2.01 17.57
N THR A 188 -11.92 -1.66 18.25
CA THR A 188 -11.43 -0.26 18.28
C THR A 188 -10.34 0.04 17.25
N VAL A 189 -9.64 -0.98 16.75
CA VAL A 189 -8.50 -0.80 15.83
C VAL A 189 -8.68 -1.63 14.55
N ILE A 190 -8.83 -2.96 14.69
CA ILE A 190 -8.77 -3.87 13.53
C ILE A 190 -9.95 -3.65 12.57
N GLN A 191 -11.18 -3.70 13.08
CA GLN A 191 -12.38 -3.55 12.26
C GLN A 191 -12.43 -2.17 11.55
N PRO A 192 -12.14 -1.03 12.23
CA PRO A 192 -11.96 0.28 11.60
C PRO A 192 -10.93 0.32 10.46
N LEU A 193 -9.78 -0.34 10.62
CA LEU A 193 -8.74 -0.37 9.58
C LEU A 193 -9.19 -1.17 8.36
N GLN A 194 -9.87 -2.29 8.55
CA GLN A 194 -10.43 -3.08 7.45
C GLN A 194 -11.49 -2.30 6.65
N THR A 195 -12.32 -1.50 7.32
CA THR A 195 -13.28 -0.63 6.62
C THR A 195 -12.60 0.48 5.82
N LEU A 196 -11.49 1.03 6.32
CA LEU A 196 -10.70 2.02 5.57
C LEU A 196 -10.03 1.42 4.34
N ASP A 197 -9.43 0.24 4.49
CA ASP A 197 -8.80 -0.48 3.38
C ASP A 197 -9.82 -0.78 2.27
N GLY A 198 -11.00 -1.32 2.64
CA GLY A 198 -12.07 -1.58 1.66
C GLY A 198 -12.57 -0.30 0.97
N THR A 199 -12.65 0.82 1.69
CA THR A 199 -13.02 2.12 1.09
C THR A 199 -11.94 2.62 0.14
N ALA A 200 -10.67 2.52 0.52
CA ALA A 200 -9.54 2.93 -0.31
C ALA A 200 -9.45 2.09 -1.60
N GLN A 201 -9.62 0.77 -1.50
CA GLN A 201 -9.67 -0.12 -2.67
C GLN A 201 -10.85 0.22 -3.59
N ALA A 202 -12.03 0.53 -3.04
CA ALA A 202 -13.17 0.97 -3.84
C ALA A 202 -12.87 2.26 -4.61
N ILE A 203 -12.25 3.25 -3.96
CA ILE A 203 -11.81 4.50 -4.61
C ILE A 203 -10.77 4.21 -5.71
N ALA A 204 -9.78 3.37 -5.43
CA ALA A 204 -8.75 2.98 -6.40
C ALA A 204 -9.33 2.28 -7.63
N ASN A 205 -10.40 1.49 -7.46
CA ASN A 205 -11.12 0.83 -8.54
C ASN A 205 -12.14 1.75 -9.26
N GLY A 206 -12.14 3.05 -8.98
CA GLY A 206 -12.96 4.05 -9.67
C GLY A 206 -14.29 4.39 -8.99
N ASN A 207 -14.65 3.75 -7.87
CA ASN A 207 -15.84 4.14 -7.10
C ASN A 207 -15.53 5.32 -6.16
N LEU A 208 -15.51 6.52 -6.72
CA LEU A 208 -15.20 7.75 -5.99
C LEU A 208 -16.32 8.20 -5.03
N ASP A 209 -17.48 7.56 -5.05
CA ASP A 209 -18.59 7.80 -4.12
C ASP A 209 -18.53 6.90 -2.86
N ALA A 210 -17.57 5.98 -2.80
CA ALA A 210 -17.31 5.18 -1.61
C ALA A 210 -16.95 6.09 -0.42
N ARG A 211 -17.57 5.84 0.73
CA ARG A 211 -17.34 6.61 1.96
C ARG A 211 -17.13 5.66 3.13
N SER A 212 -16.15 6.00 3.95
CA SER A 212 -15.82 5.25 5.16
C SER A 212 -16.97 5.28 6.18
N ARG A 213 -17.76 6.38 6.20
CA ARG A 213 -18.87 6.65 7.14
C ARG A 213 -18.48 6.47 8.61
N MET A 214 -17.20 6.65 8.93
CA MET A 214 -16.69 6.43 10.27
C MET A 214 -16.88 7.68 11.14
N SER A 215 -17.71 7.57 12.17
CA SER A 215 -17.81 8.61 13.20
C SER A 215 -16.85 8.28 14.33
N SER A 216 -15.76 9.05 14.47
CA SER A 216 -14.94 9.03 15.69
C SER A 216 -14.04 10.26 15.80
N GLY A 217 -13.96 10.81 17.01
CA GLY A 217 -12.92 11.77 17.42
C GLY A 217 -11.54 11.13 17.65
N SER A 218 -11.30 9.95 17.07
CA SER A 218 -10.02 9.24 17.11
C SER A 218 -9.13 9.62 15.93
N GLU A 219 -7.86 9.24 16.01
CA GLU A 219 -6.86 9.39 14.96
C GLU A 219 -7.28 8.67 13.67
N ILE A 220 -7.84 7.46 13.80
CA ILE A 220 -8.40 6.68 12.67
C ILE A 220 -9.59 7.42 12.04
N GLY A 221 -10.47 8.01 12.85
CA GLY A 221 -11.58 8.81 12.33
C GLY A 221 -11.13 10.08 11.60
N ARG A 222 -9.99 10.67 11.98
CA ARG A 222 -9.38 11.77 11.23
C ARG A 222 -8.88 11.30 9.87
N LEU A 223 -8.15 10.18 9.83
CA LEU A 223 -7.68 9.57 8.58
C LEU A 223 -8.86 9.24 7.64
N ALA A 224 -9.94 8.69 8.19
CA ALA A 224 -11.17 8.39 7.47
C ALA A 224 -11.76 9.63 6.78
N ARG A 225 -11.86 10.76 7.51
CA ARG A 225 -12.34 12.02 6.95
C ARG A 225 -11.40 12.58 5.88
N THR A 226 -10.09 12.47 6.07
CA THR A 226 -9.12 12.89 5.05
C THR A 226 -9.25 12.06 3.78
N LEU A 227 -9.44 10.75 3.89
CA LEU A 227 -9.69 9.87 2.75
C LEU A 227 -10.99 10.24 2.03
N ASP A 228 -12.09 10.43 2.77
CA ASP A 228 -13.38 10.83 2.20
C ASP A 228 -13.29 12.19 1.48
N GLN A 229 -12.56 13.15 2.04
CA GLN A 229 -12.32 14.45 1.42
C GLN A 229 -11.45 14.35 0.15
N MET A 230 -10.44 13.46 0.14
CA MET A 230 -9.64 13.18 -1.05
C MET A 230 -10.51 12.57 -2.16
N ALA A 231 -11.36 11.60 -1.83
CA ALA A 231 -12.29 10.99 -2.78
C ALA A 231 -13.25 12.01 -3.39
N GLU A 232 -13.80 12.90 -2.56
CA GLU A 232 -14.67 14.00 -3.03
C GLU A 232 -13.93 14.98 -3.95
N ASN A 233 -12.68 15.34 -3.62
CA ASN A 233 -11.86 16.19 -4.48
C ASN A 233 -11.59 15.53 -5.84
N LEU A 234 -11.23 14.24 -5.85
CA LEU A 234 -11.02 13.47 -7.07
C LEU A 234 -12.30 13.42 -7.92
N ALA A 235 -13.45 13.12 -7.30
CA ALA A 235 -14.73 13.08 -8.01
C ALA A 235 -15.11 14.43 -8.61
N ARG A 236 -14.83 15.54 -7.89
CA ARG A 236 -15.06 16.89 -8.42
C ARG A 236 -14.14 17.22 -9.58
N ASN A 237 -12.86 16.88 -9.48
CA ASN A 237 -11.88 17.12 -10.54
C ASN A 237 -12.21 16.30 -11.81
N GLU A 238 -12.60 15.02 -11.67
CA GLU A 238 -12.95 14.21 -12.84
C GLU A 238 -14.19 14.78 -13.53
N ARG A 239 -15.25 15.10 -12.78
CA ARG A 239 -16.47 15.72 -13.35
C ARG A 239 -16.18 17.08 -14.00
N ALA A 240 -15.29 17.88 -13.40
CA ALA A 240 -14.87 19.16 -13.98
C ALA A 240 -14.10 18.95 -15.28
N ARG A 241 -13.19 17.94 -15.31
CA ARG A 241 -12.43 17.57 -16.50
C ARG A 241 -13.34 17.09 -17.62
N GLU A 242 -14.28 16.18 -17.34
CA GLU A 242 -15.25 15.69 -18.31
C GLU A 242 -16.10 16.82 -18.91
N ARG A 243 -16.54 17.77 -18.07
CA ARG A 243 -17.27 18.96 -18.52
C ARG A 243 -16.43 19.84 -19.45
N LEU A 244 -15.19 20.12 -19.07
CA LEU A 244 -14.27 20.92 -19.89
C LEU A 244 -13.96 20.24 -21.22
N VAL A 245 -13.75 18.92 -21.23
CA VAL A 245 -13.56 18.15 -22.46
C VAL A 245 -14.80 18.27 -23.35
N THR A 246 -15.99 18.06 -22.79
CA THR A 246 -17.25 18.18 -23.55
C THR A 246 -17.47 19.61 -24.08
N GLU A 247 -17.13 20.63 -23.28
CA GLU A 247 -17.24 22.03 -23.68
C GLU A 247 -16.23 22.41 -24.76
N LEU A 248 -15.00 21.91 -24.67
CA LEU A 248 -13.97 22.05 -25.69
C LEU A 248 -14.39 21.38 -27.00
N GLU A 249 -14.89 20.15 -26.95
CA GLU A 249 -15.40 19.44 -28.12
C GLU A 249 -16.57 20.19 -28.76
N ARG A 250 -17.52 20.69 -27.96
CA ARG A 250 -18.63 21.51 -28.46
C ARG A 250 -18.14 22.80 -29.08
N SER A 251 -17.27 23.54 -28.40
CA SER A 251 -16.72 24.82 -28.88
C SER A 251 -15.91 24.63 -30.16
N ASN A 252 -15.14 23.56 -30.26
CA ASN A 252 -14.41 23.21 -31.47
C ASN A 252 -15.38 22.89 -32.62
N GLY A 253 -16.44 22.12 -32.37
CA GLY A 253 -17.49 21.85 -33.36
C GLY A 253 -18.23 23.11 -33.82
N GLU A 254 -18.54 24.03 -32.91
CA GLU A 254 -19.15 25.33 -33.22
C GLU A 254 -18.22 26.21 -34.08
N LEU A 255 -16.92 26.24 -33.75
CA LEU A 255 -15.92 26.97 -34.53
C LEU A 255 -15.77 26.40 -35.94
N GLU A 256 -15.77 25.07 -36.09
CA GLU A 256 -15.73 24.39 -37.39
C GLU A 256 -16.99 24.70 -38.21
N GLN A 257 -18.17 24.67 -37.60
CA GLN A 257 -19.42 25.03 -38.28
C GLN A 257 -19.44 26.50 -38.72
N PHE A 258 -18.97 27.41 -37.86
CA PHE A 258 -18.84 28.82 -38.19
C PHE A 258 -17.88 29.03 -39.36
N ALA A 259 -16.70 28.41 -39.32
CA ALA A 259 -15.72 28.47 -40.41
C ALA A 259 -16.31 27.92 -41.72
N TYR A 260 -17.09 26.85 -41.66
CA TYR A 260 -17.76 26.26 -42.82
C TYR A 260 -18.80 27.19 -43.44
N ALA A 261 -19.75 27.68 -42.64
CA ALA A 261 -20.81 28.57 -43.10
C ALA A 261 -20.22 29.89 -43.66
N ALA A 262 -19.29 30.51 -42.93
CA ALA A 262 -18.62 31.72 -43.38
C ALA A 262 -17.86 31.51 -44.70
N SER A 263 -17.14 30.40 -44.85
CA SER A 263 -16.41 30.10 -46.10
C SER A 263 -17.36 29.92 -47.29
N HIS A 264 -18.47 29.22 -47.10
CA HIS A 264 -19.50 29.03 -48.13
C HIS A 264 -20.10 30.38 -48.55
N ASP A 265 -20.50 31.20 -47.58
CA ASP A 265 -21.15 32.48 -47.82
C ASP A 265 -20.20 33.52 -48.42
N LEU A 266 -18.88 33.36 -48.26
CA LEU A 266 -17.86 34.18 -48.93
C LEU A 266 -17.53 33.66 -50.35
N GLN A 267 -17.62 32.36 -50.61
CA GLN A 267 -17.32 31.77 -51.92
C GLN A 267 -18.32 32.20 -53.00
N GLU A 268 -19.61 32.25 -52.67
CA GLU A 268 -20.66 32.60 -53.63
C GLU A 268 -20.55 34.03 -54.20
N PRO A 269 -20.43 35.10 -53.38
CA PRO A 269 -20.23 36.44 -53.88
C PRO A 269 -18.90 36.57 -54.61
N LEU A 270 -17.85 35.90 -54.14
CA LEU A 270 -16.53 35.95 -54.78
C LEU A 270 -16.52 35.29 -56.17
N ARG A 271 -17.18 34.14 -56.33
CA ARG A 271 -17.37 33.47 -57.62
C ARG A 271 -18.09 34.40 -58.61
N THR A 272 -19.07 35.14 -58.13
CA THR A 272 -19.82 36.12 -58.93
C THR A 272 -18.92 37.27 -59.38
N ILE A 273 -18.13 37.84 -58.46
CA ILE A 273 -17.15 38.90 -58.76
C ILE A 273 -16.14 38.42 -59.82
N ILE A 274 -15.53 37.24 -59.64
CA ILE A 274 -14.57 36.67 -60.60
C ILE A 274 -15.21 36.50 -61.98
N SER A 275 -16.44 35.97 -62.04
CA SER A 275 -17.14 35.74 -63.30
C SER A 275 -17.41 37.04 -64.06
N TYR A 276 -17.84 38.10 -63.37
CA TYR A 276 -18.05 39.42 -63.99
C TYR A 276 -16.74 40.06 -64.43
N LEU A 277 -15.67 39.99 -63.63
CA LEU A 277 -14.35 40.51 -64.01
C LEU A 277 -13.83 39.80 -65.26
N GLN A 278 -13.91 38.48 -65.32
CA GLN A 278 -13.53 37.70 -66.50
C GLN A 278 -14.39 38.03 -67.73
N LEU A 279 -15.69 38.32 -67.55
CA LEU A 279 -16.56 38.74 -68.65
C LEU A 279 -16.16 40.14 -69.18
N ILE A 280 -15.85 41.08 -68.29
CA ILE A 280 -15.38 42.42 -68.66
C ILE A 280 -14.04 42.31 -69.40
N GLU A 281 -13.10 41.52 -68.89
CA GLU A 281 -11.80 41.27 -69.52
C GLU A 281 -11.96 40.67 -70.92
N ARG A 282 -12.85 39.67 -71.10
CA ARG A 282 -13.10 39.07 -72.42
C ARG A 282 -13.74 40.05 -73.41
N ARG A 283 -14.64 40.93 -72.97
CA ARG A 283 -15.37 41.86 -73.87
C ARG A 283 -14.59 43.13 -74.20
N HIS A 284 -13.83 43.65 -73.24
CA HIS A 284 -13.21 44.97 -73.34
C HIS A 284 -11.69 44.93 -73.16
N GLY A 285 -11.09 43.77 -72.88
CA GLY A 285 -9.66 43.67 -72.58
C GLY A 285 -8.76 44.21 -73.69
N GLN A 286 -9.12 43.97 -74.96
CA GLN A 286 -8.38 44.48 -76.13
C GLN A 286 -8.49 46.00 -76.27
N ASP A 287 -9.65 46.57 -75.96
CA ASP A 287 -9.95 48.00 -76.08
C ASP A 287 -9.57 48.82 -74.83
N MET A 288 -9.19 48.15 -73.73
CA MET A 288 -8.77 48.83 -72.51
C MET A 288 -7.42 49.54 -72.68
N PRO A 289 -7.33 50.85 -72.37
CA PRO A 289 -6.09 51.55 -72.13
C PRO A 289 -5.16 50.79 -71.18
N GLY A 290 -3.85 50.85 -71.40
CA GLY A 290 -2.86 50.03 -70.67
C GLY A 290 -3.02 50.06 -69.13
N LYS A 291 -3.23 51.25 -68.54
CA LYS A 291 -3.45 51.39 -67.10
C LYS A 291 -4.73 50.72 -66.59
N GLN A 292 -5.79 50.67 -67.41
CA GLN A 292 -7.05 50.00 -67.05
C GLN A 292 -6.93 48.48 -67.16
N ARG A 293 -6.19 47.99 -68.17
CA ARG A 293 -5.87 46.56 -68.31
C ARG A 293 -5.03 46.06 -67.14
N GLU A 294 -4.05 46.85 -66.70
CA GLU A 294 -3.20 46.55 -65.54
C GLU A 294 -4.03 46.49 -64.24
N LEU A 295 -4.90 47.49 -64.01
CA LEU A 295 -5.84 47.46 -62.88
C LEU A 295 -6.76 46.23 -62.92
N MET A 296 -7.32 45.90 -64.09
CA MET A 296 -8.18 44.71 -64.27
C MET A 296 -7.42 43.44 -63.88
N HIS A 297 -6.19 43.28 -64.36
CA HIS A 297 -5.33 42.16 -64.02
C HIS A 297 -5.09 42.07 -62.50
N PHE A 298 -4.80 43.19 -61.82
CA PHE A 298 -4.64 43.21 -60.37
C PHE A 298 -5.90 42.78 -59.62
N VAL A 299 -7.09 43.24 -60.02
CA VAL A 299 -8.34 42.87 -59.35
C VAL A 299 -8.69 41.41 -59.58
N VAL A 300 -8.51 40.88 -60.81
CA VAL A 300 -8.72 39.46 -61.12
C VAL A 300 -7.80 38.58 -60.27
N GLN A 301 -6.51 38.93 -60.19
CA GLN A 301 -5.55 38.20 -59.35
C GLN A 301 -5.93 38.28 -57.86
N ALA A 302 -6.36 39.44 -57.36
CA ALA A 302 -6.79 39.59 -55.97
C ALA A 302 -8.01 38.71 -55.66
N ALA A 303 -8.99 38.66 -56.55
CA ALA A 303 -10.18 37.83 -56.39
C ALA A 303 -9.83 36.33 -56.42
N GLN A 304 -8.93 35.91 -57.31
CA GLN A 304 -8.45 34.53 -57.36
C GLN A 304 -7.66 34.15 -56.09
N ARG A 305 -6.84 35.06 -55.55
CA ARG A 305 -6.15 34.84 -54.27
C ARG A 305 -7.12 34.66 -53.11
N MET A 306 -8.18 35.48 -53.03
CA MET A 306 -9.21 35.32 -52.00
C MET A 306 -9.90 33.95 -52.10
N LYS A 307 -10.13 33.45 -53.33
CA LYS A 307 -10.77 32.15 -53.55
C LYS A 307 -9.89 31.02 -53.03
N THR A 308 -8.60 31.06 -53.34
CA THR A 308 -7.64 30.07 -52.82
C THR A 308 -7.55 30.12 -51.30
N LEU A 309 -7.50 31.32 -50.71
CA LEU A 309 -7.43 31.49 -49.25
C LEU A 309 -8.64 30.89 -48.53
N ILE A 310 -9.85 31.14 -49.04
CA ILE A 310 -11.08 30.57 -48.45
C ILE A 310 -11.09 29.05 -48.58
N ASN A 311 -10.67 28.51 -49.73
CA ASN A 311 -10.58 27.06 -49.94
C ASN A 311 -9.58 26.39 -49.00
N ASP A 312 -8.41 26.99 -48.81
CA ASP A 312 -7.36 26.46 -47.93
C ASP A 312 -7.80 26.50 -46.46
N LEU A 313 -8.46 27.57 -46.03
CA LEU A 313 -9.04 27.69 -44.69
C LEU A 313 -10.11 26.61 -44.45
N LEU A 314 -10.98 26.39 -45.44
CA LEU A 314 -11.99 25.36 -45.38
C LEU A 314 -11.39 23.95 -45.31
N THR A 315 -10.32 23.71 -46.07
CA THR A 315 -9.58 22.45 -46.05
C THR A 315 -8.99 22.22 -44.67
N TYR A 316 -8.28 23.22 -44.12
CA TYR A 316 -7.70 23.18 -42.78
C TYR A 316 -8.75 22.85 -41.70
N SER A 317 -9.92 23.50 -41.73
CA SER A 317 -11.00 23.26 -40.77
C SER A 317 -11.61 21.85 -40.86
N ARG A 318 -11.51 21.16 -42.00
CA ARG A 318 -12.18 19.86 -42.23
C ARG A 318 -11.29 18.64 -42.01
N LEU A 319 -9.99 18.82 -41.81
CA LEU A 319 -9.01 17.73 -41.73
C LEU A 319 -9.35 16.69 -40.64
N THR A 320 -10.07 17.08 -39.59
CA THR A 320 -10.47 16.20 -38.47
C THR A 320 -11.84 15.53 -38.70
N THR A 321 -12.80 16.23 -39.30
CA THR A 321 -14.23 15.87 -39.28
C THR A 321 -14.70 15.02 -40.46
N ARG A 322 -14.00 15.08 -41.61
CA ARG A 322 -14.29 14.27 -42.83
C ARG A 322 -13.15 13.34 -43.21
N ALA A 323 -12.53 12.79 -42.18
CA ALA A 323 -11.53 11.75 -42.22
C ALA A 323 -12.01 10.50 -42.99
N GLU A 324 -11.37 10.14 -44.10
CA GLU A 324 -11.52 8.79 -44.65
C GLU A 324 -10.76 7.78 -43.78
N PRO A 325 -11.19 6.50 -43.76
CA PRO A 325 -10.46 5.46 -43.04
C PRO A 325 -9.03 5.34 -43.59
N PHE A 326 -8.11 4.98 -42.70
CA PHE A 326 -6.72 4.74 -43.11
C PHE A 326 -6.62 3.40 -43.83
N GLU A 327 -6.04 3.44 -45.02
CA GLU A 327 -5.80 2.28 -45.87
C GLU A 327 -4.30 2.18 -46.20
N PRO A 328 -3.80 1.00 -46.63
CA PRO A 328 -2.44 0.91 -47.14
C PRO A 328 -2.29 1.75 -48.42
N VAL A 329 -1.53 2.85 -48.32
CA VAL A 329 -1.25 3.77 -49.43
C VAL A 329 0.17 3.53 -49.95
N ASP A 330 0.28 3.37 -51.26
CA ASP A 330 1.56 3.30 -51.99
C ASP A 330 2.06 4.70 -52.30
N LEU A 331 3.08 5.16 -51.56
CA LEU A 331 3.59 6.52 -51.68
C LEU A 331 4.30 6.77 -53.02
N GLU A 332 4.89 5.74 -53.64
CA GLU A 332 5.51 5.89 -54.97
C GLU A 332 4.45 6.19 -56.02
N ALA A 333 3.38 5.39 -56.06
CA ALA A 333 2.27 5.60 -57.00
C ALA A 333 1.57 6.94 -56.76
N LEU A 334 1.42 7.33 -55.49
CA LEU A 334 0.81 8.60 -55.12
C LEU A 334 1.67 9.79 -55.59
N LEU A 335 2.98 9.77 -55.35
CA LEU A 335 3.88 10.85 -55.81
C LEU A 335 3.98 10.91 -57.34
N ALA A 336 3.99 9.77 -58.03
CA ALA A 336 3.95 9.75 -59.49
C ALA A 336 2.70 10.45 -60.05
N GLY A 337 1.55 10.23 -59.40
CA GLY A 337 0.32 10.95 -59.69
C GLY A 337 0.48 12.47 -59.49
N ILE A 338 1.04 12.90 -58.36
CA ILE A 338 1.26 14.33 -58.08
C ILE A 338 2.23 14.96 -59.09
N CYS A 339 3.30 14.26 -59.48
CA CYS A 339 4.22 14.75 -60.50
C CYS A 339 3.55 14.92 -61.86
N THR A 340 2.58 14.06 -62.18
CA THR A 340 1.75 14.19 -63.39
C THR A 340 0.87 15.45 -63.31
N ASP A 341 0.24 15.70 -62.16
CA ASP A 341 -0.57 16.89 -61.93
C ASP A 341 0.25 18.20 -62.03
N LEU A 342 1.54 18.14 -61.67
CA LEU A 342 2.48 19.26 -61.69
C LEU A 342 3.31 19.36 -62.98
N ALA A 343 3.03 18.54 -64.00
CA ALA A 343 3.87 18.43 -65.21
C ALA A 343 4.10 19.76 -65.95
N SER A 344 3.08 20.63 -66.03
CA SER A 344 3.22 21.96 -66.65
C SER A 344 4.23 22.81 -65.90
N VAL A 345 4.11 22.87 -64.57
CA VAL A 345 5.00 23.67 -63.70
C VAL A 345 6.43 23.13 -63.75
N ILE A 346 6.60 21.81 -63.72
CA ILE A 346 7.91 21.16 -63.83
C ILE A 346 8.58 21.53 -65.16
N THR A 347 7.82 21.48 -66.26
CA THR A 347 8.33 21.79 -67.60
C THR A 347 8.68 23.28 -67.74
N GLU A 348 7.82 24.17 -67.26
CA GLU A 348 8.01 25.62 -67.33
C GLU A 348 9.19 26.11 -66.48
N SER A 349 9.40 25.49 -65.31
CA SER A 349 10.51 25.84 -64.40
C SER A 349 11.83 25.10 -64.71
N GLY A 350 11.81 24.13 -65.63
CA GLY A 350 12.95 23.26 -65.90
C GLY A 350 13.35 22.41 -64.69
N ALA A 351 12.40 22.10 -63.80
CA ALA A 351 12.67 21.42 -62.56
C ALA A 351 13.04 19.94 -62.77
N ARG A 352 13.89 19.42 -61.89
CA ARG A 352 14.21 18.00 -61.78
C ARG A 352 13.67 17.47 -60.46
N ILE A 353 12.83 16.43 -60.52
CA ILE A 353 12.32 15.73 -59.34
C ILE A 353 12.86 14.30 -59.36
N ASP A 354 13.69 13.95 -58.39
CA ASP A 354 14.23 12.61 -58.20
C ASP A 354 13.49 11.93 -57.02
N VAL A 355 12.72 10.88 -57.31
CA VAL A 355 12.00 10.10 -56.28
C VAL A 355 12.73 8.79 -56.05
N GLY A 356 13.23 8.59 -54.82
CA GLY A 356 13.83 7.33 -54.38
C GLY A 356 12.78 6.29 -54.00
N ALA A 357 13.21 5.15 -53.45
CA ALA A 357 12.28 4.13 -52.96
C ALA A 357 11.43 4.65 -51.79
N LEU A 358 10.11 4.48 -51.85
CA LEU A 358 9.18 4.93 -50.82
C LEU A 358 8.34 3.78 -50.25
N PRO A 359 7.99 3.86 -48.95
CA PRO A 359 7.25 2.79 -48.30
C PRO A 359 5.76 2.85 -48.58
N ARG A 360 5.08 1.74 -48.26
CA ARG A 360 3.64 1.76 -48.02
C ARG A 360 3.35 2.16 -46.58
N VAL A 361 2.37 3.04 -46.39
CA VAL A 361 1.95 3.55 -45.07
C VAL A 361 0.44 3.39 -44.88
N GLN A 362 -0.02 3.27 -43.64
CA GLN A 362 -1.46 3.28 -43.32
C GLN A 362 -1.92 4.73 -43.20
N ALA A 363 -2.68 5.21 -44.18
CA ALA A 363 -3.04 6.62 -44.24
C ALA A 363 -4.34 6.90 -45.01
N ASP A 364 -4.84 8.11 -44.84
CA ASP A 364 -5.87 8.71 -45.70
C ASP A 364 -5.19 9.20 -46.99
N ALA A 365 -5.50 8.54 -48.11
CA ALA A 365 -4.83 8.80 -49.38
C ALA A 365 -5.01 10.23 -49.89
N GLY A 366 -6.20 10.82 -49.66
CA GLY A 366 -6.50 12.19 -50.07
C GLY A 366 -5.67 13.20 -49.28
N GLN A 367 -5.56 13.01 -47.96
CA GLN A 367 -4.77 13.90 -47.13
C GLN A 367 -3.27 13.77 -47.37
N VAL A 368 -2.75 12.55 -47.48
CA VAL A 368 -1.31 12.38 -47.78
C VAL A 368 -0.97 12.92 -49.16
N ARG A 369 -1.87 12.80 -50.15
CA ARG A 369 -1.74 13.47 -51.45
C ARG A 369 -1.62 14.99 -51.29
N GLN A 370 -2.53 15.60 -50.54
CA GLN A 370 -2.51 17.05 -50.29
C GLN A 370 -1.21 17.50 -49.60
N LEU A 371 -0.75 16.75 -48.60
CA LEU A 371 0.51 17.03 -47.89
C LEU A 371 1.68 17.08 -48.86
N PHE A 372 1.91 16.00 -49.63
CA PHE A 372 3.05 15.94 -50.54
C PHE A 372 2.91 16.90 -51.72
N GLN A 373 1.69 17.17 -52.21
CA GLN A 373 1.46 18.17 -53.24
C GLN A 373 1.83 19.57 -52.74
N ASN A 374 1.51 19.91 -51.49
CA ASN A 374 1.89 21.19 -50.89
C ASN A 374 3.42 21.31 -50.75
N LEU A 375 4.10 20.25 -50.29
CA LEU A 375 5.56 20.25 -50.16
C LEU A 375 6.27 20.37 -51.52
N LEU A 376 5.84 19.60 -52.52
CA LEU A 376 6.42 19.66 -53.87
C LEU A 376 6.13 21.00 -54.56
N SER A 377 4.91 21.52 -54.43
CA SER A 377 4.55 22.84 -54.96
C SER A 377 5.40 23.94 -54.33
N ASN A 378 5.64 23.88 -53.01
CA ASN A 378 6.54 24.81 -52.33
C ASN A 378 7.99 24.67 -52.84
N ALA A 379 8.50 23.45 -52.98
CA ALA A 379 9.86 23.19 -53.48
C ALA A 379 10.08 23.73 -54.90
N LEU A 380 9.09 23.60 -55.79
CA LEU A 380 9.13 24.15 -57.15
C LEU A 380 9.00 25.68 -57.16
N LYS A 381 8.23 26.24 -56.23
CA LYS A 381 7.93 27.66 -56.19
C LYS A 381 9.05 28.50 -55.57
N PHE A 382 9.70 28.05 -54.51
CA PHE A 382 10.66 28.83 -53.73
C PHE A 382 12.12 28.59 -54.17
N HIS A 383 12.42 28.86 -55.44
CA HIS A 383 13.75 28.76 -56.01
C HIS A 383 14.27 30.13 -56.50
N GLU A 384 15.59 30.26 -56.62
CA GLU A 384 16.21 31.45 -57.22
C GLU A 384 15.94 31.46 -58.73
N ALA A 385 15.52 32.58 -59.31
CA ALA A 385 15.11 32.66 -60.72
C ALA A 385 16.18 32.18 -61.73
N GLU A 386 17.46 32.23 -61.37
CA GLU A 386 18.59 31.80 -62.21
C GLU A 386 18.99 30.32 -62.00
N ARG A 387 18.37 29.62 -61.03
CA ARG A 387 18.72 28.25 -60.65
C ARG A 387 17.51 27.32 -60.78
N PRO A 388 17.50 26.37 -61.73
CA PRO A 388 16.42 25.41 -61.86
C PRO A 388 16.16 24.63 -60.56
N PRO A 389 14.89 24.36 -60.19
CA PRO A 389 14.56 23.62 -58.99
C PRO A 389 15.03 22.17 -59.10
N VAL A 390 15.71 21.67 -58.08
CA VAL A 390 16.09 20.27 -57.91
C VAL A 390 15.46 19.79 -56.62
N VAL A 391 14.55 18.83 -56.72
CA VAL A 391 13.81 18.26 -55.60
C VAL A 391 14.12 16.78 -55.50
N SER A 392 14.54 16.32 -54.33
CA SER A 392 14.74 14.89 -54.05
C SER A 392 13.79 14.42 -52.97
N VAL A 393 13.09 13.32 -53.22
CA VAL A 393 12.23 12.67 -52.24
C VAL A 393 12.82 11.32 -51.85
N SER A 394 13.03 11.10 -50.55
CA SER A 394 13.62 9.85 -50.04
C SER A 394 12.93 9.39 -48.77
N SER A 395 13.08 8.10 -48.42
CA SER A 395 12.55 7.55 -47.18
C SER A 395 13.62 6.84 -46.36
N ARG A 396 13.49 6.88 -45.04
CA ARG A 396 14.29 6.12 -44.09
C ARG A 396 13.46 5.70 -42.89
N ARG A 397 13.92 4.66 -42.18
CA ARG A 397 13.41 4.36 -40.84
C ARG A 397 13.91 5.41 -39.85
N THR A 398 13.09 5.76 -38.86
CA THR A 398 13.53 6.53 -37.70
C THR A 398 14.54 5.72 -36.86
N ASP A 399 15.27 6.39 -35.96
CA ASP A 399 16.36 5.75 -35.18
C ASP A 399 15.89 4.56 -34.31
N ASP A 400 14.63 4.59 -33.89
CA ASP A 400 13.96 3.51 -33.15
C ASP A 400 13.37 2.40 -34.07
N GLY A 401 13.41 2.61 -35.38
CA GLY A 401 12.92 1.68 -36.39
C GLY A 401 11.39 1.58 -36.50
N ALA A 402 10.63 2.32 -35.67
CA ALA A 402 9.18 2.18 -35.56
C ALA A 402 8.42 2.92 -36.68
N ASP A 403 8.95 4.05 -37.14
CA ASP A 403 8.28 4.95 -38.06
C ASP A 403 9.03 5.08 -39.39
N TRP A 404 8.38 5.71 -40.37
CA TRP A 404 8.98 6.13 -41.63
C TRP A 404 9.16 7.63 -41.62
N ALA A 405 10.37 8.10 -41.93
CA ALA A 405 10.64 9.50 -42.22
C ALA A 405 10.80 9.67 -43.74
N ILE A 406 9.93 10.49 -44.33
CA ILE A 406 9.93 10.85 -45.75
C ILE A 406 10.47 12.27 -45.88
N ASP A 407 11.65 12.41 -46.49
CA ASP A 407 12.31 13.68 -46.69
C ASP A 407 11.99 14.24 -48.08
N VAL A 408 11.47 15.46 -48.13
CA VAL A 408 11.36 16.27 -49.34
C VAL A 408 12.41 17.38 -49.26
N ARG A 409 13.46 17.27 -50.05
CA ARG A 409 14.58 18.23 -50.07
C ARG A 409 14.59 19.01 -51.38
N ASP A 410 14.77 20.32 -51.28
CA ASP A 410 14.91 21.25 -52.41
C ASP A 410 16.27 21.97 -52.39
N ASN A 411 16.64 22.54 -53.53
CA ASN A 411 17.76 23.49 -53.68
C ASN A 411 17.27 24.94 -53.73
N GLY A 412 16.20 25.28 -53.00
CA GLY A 412 15.57 26.58 -53.03
C GLY A 412 16.34 27.68 -52.28
N ILE A 413 15.65 28.77 -52.00
CA ILE A 413 16.20 29.95 -51.27
C ILE A 413 16.55 29.67 -49.81
N GLY A 414 16.05 28.56 -49.24
CA GLY A 414 16.23 28.23 -47.82
C GLY A 414 15.44 29.11 -46.86
N ILE A 415 15.47 28.76 -45.57
CA ILE A 415 14.69 29.37 -44.50
C ILE A 415 15.60 29.62 -43.31
N GLU A 416 15.60 30.84 -42.78
CA GLU A 416 16.36 31.16 -41.56
C GLU A 416 15.86 30.35 -40.35
N PRO A 417 16.77 29.86 -39.48
CA PRO A 417 16.42 29.04 -38.31
C PRO A 417 15.35 29.66 -37.40
N GLN A 418 15.34 30.98 -37.26
CA GLN A 418 14.36 31.70 -36.43
C GLN A 418 12.91 31.56 -36.91
N PHE A 419 12.70 31.14 -38.17
CA PHE A 419 11.38 30.96 -38.76
C PHE A 419 10.92 29.51 -38.82
N HIS A 420 11.77 28.53 -38.49
CA HIS A 420 11.46 27.10 -38.67
C HIS A 420 10.18 26.63 -37.94
N GLN A 421 9.85 27.23 -36.80
CA GLN A 421 8.57 26.94 -36.12
C GLN A 421 7.41 27.76 -36.70
N ARG A 422 7.67 29.02 -37.06
CA ARG A 422 6.65 29.97 -37.50
C ARG A 422 6.07 29.66 -38.88
N ILE A 423 6.82 28.97 -39.74
CA ILE A 423 6.34 28.61 -41.09
C ILE A 423 5.15 27.66 -41.09
N PHE A 424 4.88 26.97 -39.97
CA PHE A 424 3.72 26.10 -39.83
C PHE A 424 2.50 26.80 -39.21
N GLU A 425 2.62 28.07 -38.80
CA GLU A 425 1.47 28.86 -38.35
C GLU A 425 0.56 29.25 -39.52
N VAL A 426 -0.75 29.28 -39.27
CA VAL A 426 -1.74 29.71 -40.27
C VAL A 426 -1.53 31.18 -40.62
N PHE A 427 -1.54 31.50 -41.92
CA PHE A 427 -1.32 32.84 -42.49
C PHE A 427 0.12 33.37 -42.37
N GLN A 428 1.11 32.56 -41.99
CA GLN A 428 2.50 33.03 -42.00
C GLN A 428 3.14 32.98 -43.39
N ARG A 429 3.87 34.05 -43.71
CA ARG A 429 4.62 34.22 -44.95
C ARG A 429 5.94 34.93 -44.65
N LEU A 430 7.05 34.37 -45.16
CA LEU A 430 8.38 34.94 -44.97
C LEU A 430 8.80 35.90 -46.09
N HIS A 431 8.17 35.79 -47.26
CA HIS A 431 8.43 36.64 -48.42
C HIS A 431 7.13 37.32 -48.87
N THR A 432 7.28 38.47 -49.54
CA THR A 432 6.15 39.26 -49.98
C THR A 432 5.33 38.51 -51.04
N ALA A 433 4.09 38.94 -51.27
CA ALA A 433 3.24 38.34 -52.28
C ALA A 433 3.69 38.61 -53.72
N GLU A 434 4.55 39.62 -53.90
CA GLU A 434 5.14 40.01 -55.17
C GLU A 434 6.28 39.05 -55.55
N ASP A 435 7.05 38.59 -54.56
CA ASP A 435 8.15 37.65 -54.78
C ASP A 435 7.65 36.21 -54.96
N TYR A 436 6.68 35.77 -54.13
CA TYR A 436 6.22 34.37 -54.12
C TYR A 436 4.71 34.23 -53.80
N PRO A 437 3.85 33.78 -54.74
CA PRO A 437 2.40 33.74 -54.56
C PRO A 437 1.90 32.58 -53.68
N GLY A 438 1.14 32.84 -52.61
CA GLY A 438 0.54 31.78 -51.77
C GLY A 438 -0.32 32.32 -50.62
N THR A 439 -1.05 31.43 -49.95
CA THR A 439 -1.98 31.77 -48.84
C THR A 439 -1.32 31.77 -47.47
N GLY A 440 -0.19 31.08 -47.31
CA GLY A 440 0.46 30.87 -46.01
C GLY A 440 -0.22 29.79 -45.15
N ILE A 441 -1.12 28.98 -45.71
CA ILE A 441 -1.84 27.92 -44.98
C ILE A 441 -1.28 26.52 -45.31
N GLY A 442 -0.61 26.36 -46.46
CA GLY A 442 -0.20 25.05 -46.98
C GLY A 442 0.69 24.22 -46.05
N LEU A 443 1.66 24.84 -45.34
CA LEU A 443 2.52 24.12 -44.39
C LEU A 443 1.77 23.80 -43.08
N ALA A 444 0.88 24.68 -42.61
CA ALA A 444 -0.01 24.38 -41.49
C ALA A 444 -0.91 23.16 -41.77
N ILE A 445 -1.41 23.03 -43.02
CA ILE A 445 -2.13 21.85 -43.49
C ILE A 445 -1.23 20.60 -43.42
N CYS A 446 0.02 20.69 -43.87
CA CYS A 446 0.97 19.56 -43.81
C CYS A 446 1.19 19.10 -42.36
N GLN A 447 1.42 20.03 -41.44
CA GLN A 447 1.59 19.73 -40.03
C GLN A 447 0.35 19.05 -39.46
N LYS A 448 -0.83 19.61 -39.70
CA LYS A 448 -2.09 19.07 -39.20
C LYS A 448 -2.38 17.66 -39.73
N ILE A 449 -2.05 17.40 -41.00
CA ILE A 449 -2.17 16.08 -41.61
C ILE A 449 -1.21 15.09 -40.94
N ALA A 450 0.07 15.46 -40.78
CA ALA A 450 1.05 14.58 -40.14
C ALA A 450 0.64 14.22 -38.70
N GLU A 451 0.20 15.21 -37.91
CA GLU A 451 -0.31 15.01 -36.54
C GLU A 451 -1.53 14.08 -36.50
N ARG A 452 -2.50 14.27 -37.42
CA ARG A 452 -3.67 13.37 -37.52
C ARG A 452 -3.26 11.91 -37.78
N HIS A 453 -2.19 11.71 -38.53
CA HIS A 453 -1.67 10.38 -38.83
C HIS A 453 -0.79 9.80 -37.70
N GLY A 454 -0.73 10.46 -36.53
CA GLY A 454 0.11 10.04 -35.40
C GLY A 454 1.59 10.33 -35.60
N GLY A 455 1.91 11.19 -36.56
CA GLY A 455 3.25 11.56 -36.96
C GLY A 455 3.58 13.02 -36.66
N ARG A 456 4.61 13.54 -37.33
CA ARG A 456 5.03 14.95 -37.25
C ARG A 456 5.72 15.39 -38.53
N ILE A 457 5.94 16.69 -38.69
CA ILE A 457 6.75 17.26 -39.76
C ILE A 457 7.80 18.19 -39.16
N ASP A 458 9.03 18.03 -39.59
CA ASP A 458 10.18 18.84 -39.17
C ASP A 458 10.81 19.51 -40.39
N VAL A 459 11.48 20.65 -40.19
CA VAL A 459 12.21 21.35 -41.25
C VAL A 459 13.69 21.48 -40.87
N SER A 460 14.57 21.25 -41.83
CA SER A 460 15.99 21.55 -41.72
C SER A 460 16.38 22.36 -42.95
N SER A 461 16.80 23.62 -42.74
CA SER A 461 17.01 24.57 -43.83
C SER A 461 18.05 25.62 -43.45
N LEU A 462 18.82 26.07 -44.44
CA LEU A 462 19.78 27.16 -44.33
C LEU A 462 19.56 28.11 -45.52
N PRO A 463 19.59 29.44 -45.31
CA PRO A 463 19.48 30.41 -46.39
C PRO A 463 20.49 30.13 -47.53
N GLY A 464 20.01 30.12 -48.77
CA GLY A 464 20.78 29.86 -49.99
C GLY A 464 21.08 28.38 -50.29
N ALA A 465 20.87 27.47 -49.33
CA ALA A 465 21.18 26.04 -49.48
C ALA A 465 19.95 25.13 -49.70
N GLY A 466 18.75 25.71 -49.74
CA GLY A 466 17.48 24.99 -49.83
C GLY A 466 16.95 24.49 -48.49
N SER A 467 15.85 23.74 -48.56
CA SER A 467 15.15 23.21 -47.39
C SER A 467 14.94 21.71 -47.48
N CYS A 468 14.82 21.05 -46.32
CA CYS A 468 14.46 19.65 -46.22
C CYS A 468 13.33 19.50 -45.20
N PHE A 469 12.15 19.15 -45.69
CA PHE A 469 10.97 18.83 -44.88
C PHE A 469 10.93 17.32 -44.64
N SER A 470 11.04 16.90 -43.37
CA SER A 470 11.03 15.50 -42.95
C SER A 470 9.66 15.17 -42.34
N VAL A 471 8.85 14.41 -43.06
CA VAL A 471 7.51 13.98 -42.64
C VAL A 471 7.64 12.59 -42.00
N VAL A 472 7.34 12.48 -40.71
CA VAL A 472 7.39 11.21 -39.98
C VAL A 472 5.97 10.64 -39.90
N LEU A 473 5.79 9.40 -40.37
CA LEU A 473 4.52 8.66 -40.34
C LEU A 473 4.72 7.26 -39.73
N PRO A 474 3.78 6.77 -38.91
CA PRO A 474 3.88 5.43 -38.33
C PRO A 474 3.91 4.32 -39.39
N ALA A 475 4.77 3.31 -39.20
CA ALA A 475 4.88 2.18 -40.13
C ALA A 475 3.68 1.23 -40.08
N SER A 476 3.11 1.10 -38.89
CA SER A 476 1.90 0.36 -38.57
C SER A 476 1.14 1.16 -37.54
N ARG A 477 -0.19 1.20 -37.63
CA ARG A 477 -1.00 1.95 -36.66
C ARG A 477 -0.65 1.46 -35.24
N PRO A 478 -0.26 2.35 -34.29
CA PRO A 478 -0.32 1.97 -32.88
C PRO A 478 -1.77 1.63 -32.59
N SER A 479 -2.05 0.39 -32.17
CA SER A 479 -3.38 -0.03 -31.75
C SER A 479 -3.94 1.05 -30.83
N ALA A 480 -5.08 1.65 -31.21
CA ALA A 480 -5.74 2.65 -30.37
C ALA A 480 -6.17 1.93 -29.07
N GLY A 481 -5.31 1.98 -28.04
CA GLY A 481 -5.53 1.29 -26.79
C GLY A 481 -4.29 0.70 -26.12
N THR A 482 -3.19 1.45 -25.95
CA THR A 482 -2.15 1.06 -24.97
C THR A 482 -1.46 2.22 -24.25
N ALA A 483 -2.09 3.39 -24.19
CA ALA A 483 -1.66 4.41 -23.22
C ALA A 483 -2.27 4.06 -21.84
N ALA A 484 -1.41 3.56 -20.95
CA ALA A 484 -1.60 3.40 -19.51
C ALA A 484 -2.57 2.30 -19.01
N ARG A 485 -2.15 1.05 -19.15
CA ARG A 485 -2.26 0.06 -18.06
C ARG A 485 -0.91 -0.64 -17.93
N GLU A 486 -0.04 -0.09 -17.09
CA GLU A 486 1.02 -0.89 -16.48
C GLU A 486 0.34 -1.82 -15.48
N ASP A 487 -0.03 -3.01 -15.95
CA ASP A 487 -0.30 -4.12 -15.04
C ASP A 487 1.05 -4.54 -14.43
N PRO A 488 1.17 -4.63 -13.09
CA PRO A 488 2.42 -5.01 -12.46
C PRO A 488 2.76 -6.45 -12.85
N VAL A 489 3.97 -6.61 -13.40
CA VAL A 489 4.61 -7.89 -13.70
C VAL A 489 4.60 -8.76 -12.44
N VAL A 490 3.71 -9.75 -12.39
CA VAL A 490 3.77 -10.83 -11.41
C VAL A 490 4.96 -11.71 -11.76
N ALA A 491 5.99 -11.70 -10.93
CA ALA A 491 7.13 -12.60 -11.03
C ALA A 491 6.68 -14.07 -10.88
N PRO A 492 7.25 -15.02 -11.66
CA PRO A 492 6.96 -16.43 -11.48
C PRO A 492 7.57 -16.96 -10.19
N THR A 493 6.76 -17.65 -9.39
CA THR A 493 7.16 -18.38 -8.18
C THR A 493 8.11 -19.54 -8.52
N PRO A 494 9.22 -19.73 -7.77
CA PRO A 494 10.10 -20.86 -7.98
C PRO A 494 9.59 -22.13 -7.26
N GLY A 495 9.31 -23.16 -8.07
CA GLY A 495 9.51 -24.59 -7.79
C GLY A 495 9.13 -25.16 -6.42
N GLU A 496 7.99 -25.85 -6.34
CA GLU A 496 7.81 -26.96 -5.41
C GLU A 496 8.34 -28.26 -6.04
N ALA A 497 9.45 -28.73 -5.47
CA ALA A 497 9.96 -30.08 -5.68
C ALA A 497 9.03 -31.09 -4.98
N ARG A 498 8.61 -32.11 -5.74
CA ARG A 498 8.07 -33.37 -5.19
C ARG A 498 9.16 -34.14 -4.45
N PRO A 499 8.76 -34.98 -3.50
CA PRO A 499 9.00 -36.42 -3.65
C PRO A 499 7.75 -37.17 -4.12
#